data_AF-A0A7R9DRZ4-F1
#
_entry.id   AF-A0A7R9DRZ4-F1
#
_cell.length_a   1.000
_cell.length_b   1.000
_cell.length_c   1.000
_cell.angle_alpha   90.00
_cell.angle_beta   90.00
_cell.angle_gamma   90.00
#
_symmetry.space_group_name_H-M   'P 1'
#
loop_
_entity.id
_entity.type
_entity.pdbx_description
1 polymer ?
#
loop_
_entity_poly.entity_id
_entity_poly.type
_entity_poly.pdbx_seq_one_letter_code
_entity_poly.pdbx_strand_id
1 'polypeptide(L)'
;MCPFKEDILREVEALRAKKEEEKVKRKEAMREEKQKKKEDDKQNFNLEGLVSEAENKQKLHEILKSEAKPAEPVTKTDTSVKSYYREFKKVLAAADVILEVVDARDPLGTRCKQVEEAVLEATTNKRLVLVLNKA
;
A
#
# COMPACT_ATOMS: atom_id res chain seq x y z
N MET A 1 -9.93 -44.23 33.40
CA MET A 1 -10.87 -43.58 32.47
C MET A 1 -10.88 -42.10 32.83
N CYS A 2 -10.54 -41.19 31.91
CA CYS A 2 -10.39 -39.77 32.25
C CYS A 2 -11.76 -39.11 32.44
N PRO A 3 -12.08 -38.58 33.63
CA PRO A 3 -13.44 -38.16 33.99
C PRO A 3 -13.98 -36.98 33.18
N PHE A 4 -13.12 -36.22 32.49
CA PHE A 4 -13.50 -35.01 31.73
C PHE A 4 -13.41 -35.19 30.22
N LYS A 5 -13.09 -36.39 29.72
CA LYS A 5 -12.86 -36.64 28.29
C LYS A 5 -14.10 -36.34 27.45
N GLU A 6 -15.29 -36.69 27.96
CA GLU A 6 -16.56 -36.49 27.26
C GLU A 6 -16.95 -35.01 27.20
N ASP A 7 -16.74 -34.25 28.27
CA ASP A 7 -17.04 -32.82 28.32
C ASP A 7 -16.09 -32.01 27.42
N ILE A 8 -14.80 -32.36 27.41
CA ILE A 8 -13.81 -31.72 26.51
C ILE A 8 -14.16 -31.97 25.04
N LEU A 9 -14.58 -33.18 24.68
CA LEU A 9 -14.99 -33.50 23.31
C LEU A 9 -16.24 -32.71 22.89
N ARG A 10 -17.23 -32.60 23.79
CA ARG A 10 -18.47 -31.83 23.56
C ARG A 10 -18.19 -30.34 23.39
N GLU A 11 -17.24 -29.79 24.16
CA GLU A 11 -16.82 -28.38 24.05
C GLU A 11 -16.08 -28.10 22.73
N VAL A 12 -15.22 -29.02 22.28
CA VAL A 12 -14.53 -28.92 20.99
C VAL A 12 -15.51 -28.98 19.82
N GLU A 13 -16.54 -29.82 19.89
CA GLU A 13 -17.59 -29.90 18.87
C GLU A 13 -18.45 -28.63 18.84
N ALA A 14 -18.86 -28.11 20.00
CA ALA A 14 -19.62 -26.86 20.09
C ALA A 14 -18.83 -25.66 19.55
N LEU A 15 -17.52 -25.59 19.83
CA LEU A 15 -16.62 -24.57 19.27
C LEU A 15 -16.46 -24.70 17.75
N ARG A 16 -16.34 -25.93 17.23
CA ARG A 16 -16.27 -26.18 15.77
C ARG A 16 -17.55 -25.77 15.08
N ALA A 17 -18.71 -26.15 15.63
CA ALA A 17 -20.02 -25.79 15.09
C ALA A 17 -20.24 -24.27 15.04
N LYS A 18 -19.96 -23.55 16.14
CA LYS A 18 -20.05 -22.07 16.18
C LYS A 18 -19.13 -21.41 15.16
N LYS A 19 -17.89 -21.89 15.03
CA LYS A 19 -16.89 -21.33 14.10
C LYS A 19 -17.25 -21.61 12.64
N GLU A 20 -17.94 -22.71 12.36
CA GLU A 20 -18.43 -23.03 11.02
C GLU A 20 -19.65 -22.19 10.66
N GLU A 21 -20.59 -21.99 11.59
CA GLU A 21 -21.75 -21.11 11.42
C GLU A 21 -21.33 -19.65 11.18
N GLU A 22 -20.35 -19.14 11.94
CA GLU A 22 -19.80 -17.80 11.74
C GLU A 22 -19.13 -17.63 10.36
N LYS A 23 -18.40 -18.67 9.91
CA LYS A 23 -17.79 -18.68 8.56
C LYS A 23 -18.85 -18.68 7.45
N VAL A 24 -19.95 -19.40 7.63
CA VAL A 24 -21.06 -19.42 6.66
C VAL A 24 -21.73 -18.06 6.61
N LYS A 25 -22.11 -17.49 7.77
CA LYS A 25 -22.69 -16.13 7.87
C LYS A 25 -21.79 -15.07 7.23
N ARG A 26 -20.47 -15.13 7.47
CA ARG A 26 -19.51 -14.20 6.87
C ARG A 26 -19.39 -14.38 5.35
N LYS A 27 -19.46 -15.60 4.84
CA LYS A 27 -19.45 -15.88 3.40
C LYS A 27 -20.74 -15.41 2.71
N GLU A 28 -21.89 -15.56 3.36
CA GLU A 28 -23.18 -15.09 2.86
C GLU A 28 -23.23 -13.56 2.83
N ALA A 29 -22.84 -12.89 3.92
CA ALA A 29 -22.74 -11.44 3.96
C ALA A 29 -21.82 -10.87 2.86
N MET A 30 -20.64 -11.48 2.65
CA MET A 30 -19.74 -11.08 1.56
C MET A 30 -20.34 -11.35 0.15
N ARG A 31 -21.18 -12.37 -0.02
CA ARG A 31 -21.84 -12.65 -1.30
C ARG A 31 -22.93 -11.62 -1.58
N GLU A 32 -23.75 -11.28 -0.59
CA GLU A 32 -24.79 -10.25 -0.70
C GLU A 32 -24.18 -8.87 -0.96
N GLU A 33 -23.12 -8.49 -0.26
CA GLU A 33 -22.43 -7.21 -0.48
C GLU A 33 -21.86 -7.12 -1.91
N LYS A 34 -21.25 -8.20 -2.40
CA LYS A 34 -20.77 -8.27 -3.79
C LYS A 34 -21.88 -8.22 -4.82
N GLN A 35 -23.05 -8.79 -4.53
CA GLN A 35 -24.20 -8.72 -5.43
C GLN A 35 -24.78 -7.31 -5.47
N LYS A 36 -25.01 -6.68 -4.32
CA LYS A 36 -25.45 -5.28 -4.23
C LYS A 36 -24.50 -4.35 -4.96
N LYS A 37 -23.19 -4.46 -4.72
CA LYS A 37 -22.20 -3.63 -5.39
C LYS A 37 -22.22 -3.79 -6.92
N LYS A 38 -22.41 -5.02 -7.42
CA LYS A 38 -22.56 -5.26 -8.87
C LYS A 38 -23.86 -4.69 -9.45
N GLU A 39 -24.94 -4.65 -8.66
CA GLU A 39 -26.20 -4.03 -9.05
C GLU A 39 -26.08 -2.50 -9.06
N ASP A 40 -25.44 -1.92 -8.04
CA ASP A 40 -25.11 -0.49 -7.98
C ASP A 40 -24.20 -0.07 -9.13
N ASP A 41 -23.16 -0.87 -9.44
CA ASP A 41 -22.26 -0.62 -10.57
C ASP A 41 -22.99 -0.69 -11.92
N LYS A 42 -23.99 -1.57 -12.05
CA LYS A 42 -24.84 -1.67 -13.25
C LYS A 42 -25.82 -0.49 -13.35
N GLN A 43 -26.41 -0.08 -12.24
CA GLN A 43 -27.31 1.08 -12.15
C GLN A 43 -26.56 2.39 -12.46
N ASN A 44 -25.31 2.49 -12.01
CA ASN A 44 -24.42 3.62 -12.29
C ASN A 44 -23.79 3.59 -13.69
N PHE A 45 -24.07 2.57 -14.52
CA PHE A 45 -23.70 2.55 -15.94
C PHE A 45 -24.69 3.37 -16.79
N ASN A 46 -25.11 4.53 -16.27
CA ASN A 46 -25.88 5.53 -16.99
C ASN A 46 -25.02 6.79 -17.20
N LEU A 47 -25.45 7.65 -18.13
CA LEU A 47 -24.68 8.84 -18.49
C LEU A 47 -24.53 9.79 -17.29
N GLU A 48 -25.58 9.92 -16.47
CA GLU A 48 -25.57 10.71 -15.23
C GLU A 48 -24.53 10.23 -14.21
N GLY A 49 -24.40 8.91 -14.01
CA GLY A 49 -23.41 8.31 -13.09
C GLY A 49 -21.98 8.58 -13.54
N LEU A 50 -21.71 8.46 -14.85
CA LEU A 50 -20.40 8.78 -15.44
C LEU A 50 -20.03 10.25 -15.28
N VAL A 51 -21.00 11.16 -15.48
CA VAL A 51 -20.79 12.61 -15.30
C VAL A 51 -20.51 12.93 -13.83
N SER A 52 -21.30 12.39 -12.90
CA SER A 52 -21.12 12.62 -11.46
C SER A 52 -19.77 12.08 -10.96
N GLU A 53 -19.34 10.91 -11.43
CA GLU A 53 -18.03 10.35 -11.07
C GLU A 53 -16.87 11.20 -11.62
N ALA A 54 -17.00 11.73 -12.84
CA ALA A 54 -16.01 12.63 -13.43
C ALA A 54 -15.89 13.94 -12.64
N GLU A 55 -17.02 14.56 -12.27
CA GLU A 55 -17.04 15.78 -11.45
C GLU A 55 -16.44 15.57 -10.06
N ASN A 56 -16.73 14.43 -9.42
CA ASN A 56 -16.17 14.11 -8.11
C ASN A 56 -14.64 13.89 -8.19
N LYS A 57 -14.15 13.22 -9.24
CA LYS A 57 -12.71 13.09 -9.48
C LYS A 57 -12.03 14.44 -9.75
N GLN A 58 -12.70 15.34 -10.46
CA GLN A 58 -12.19 16.70 -10.69
C GLN A 58 -12.08 17.49 -9.39
N LYS A 59 -13.12 17.48 -8.55
CA LYS A 59 -13.10 18.14 -7.23
C LYS A 59 -11.99 17.60 -6.33
N LEU A 60 -11.84 16.28 -6.27
CA LEU A 60 -10.75 15.63 -5.52
C LEU A 60 -9.36 16.08 -6.01
N HIS A 61 -9.19 16.18 -7.32
CA HIS A 61 -7.93 16.64 -7.92
C HIS A 61 -7.66 18.12 -7.61
N GLU A 62 -8.68 18.98 -7.61
CA GLU A 62 -8.56 20.38 -7.23
C GLU A 62 -8.20 20.56 -5.75
N ILE A 63 -8.83 19.79 -4.85
CA ILE A 63 -8.51 19.80 -3.42
C ILE A 63 -7.05 19.38 -3.20
N LEU A 64 -6.63 18.25 -3.77
CA LEU A 64 -5.25 17.77 -3.68
C LEU A 64 -4.23 18.75 -4.27
N LYS A 65 -4.61 19.47 -5.34
CA LYS A 65 -3.77 20.50 -5.97
C LYS A 65 -3.67 21.76 -5.11
N SER A 66 -4.69 22.07 -4.31
CA SER A 66 -4.70 23.23 -3.40
C SER A 66 -3.90 23.00 -2.12
N GLU A 67 -3.82 21.75 -1.64
CA GLU A 67 -3.02 21.39 -0.45
C GLU A 67 -1.56 21.03 -0.78
N ALA A 68 -1.25 20.73 -2.03
CA ALA A 68 0.12 20.57 -2.50
C ALA A 68 0.76 21.94 -2.81
N LYS A 69 1.84 22.27 -2.09
CA LYS A 69 2.84 23.25 -2.58
C LYS A 69 3.16 22.94 -4.05
N PRO A 70 3.47 23.94 -4.90
CA PRO A 70 3.66 23.73 -6.34
C PRO A 70 4.75 22.68 -6.56
N ALA A 71 4.32 21.43 -6.73
CA ALA A 71 5.15 20.37 -7.24
C ALA A 71 5.29 20.67 -8.72
N GLU A 72 6.54 20.82 -9.13
CA GLU A 72 7.05 20.81 -10.50
C GLU A 72 6.14 20.03 -11.46
N PRO A 73 5.97 20.50 -12.71
CA PRO A 73 5.08 19.88 -13.67
C PRO A 73 5.35 18.39 -13.71
N VAL A 74 4.36 17.59 -13.31
CA VAL A 74 4.39 16.14 -13.47
C VAL A 74 4.27 15.88 -14.97
N THR A 75 5.39 16.08 -15.65
CA THR A 75 5.74 15.37 -16.88
C THR A 75 5.34 13.92 -16.67
N LYS A 76 4.77 13.28 -17.68
CA LYS A 76 4.29 11.89 -17.65
C LYS A 76 5.34 11.02 -16.98
N THR A 77 5.22 10.83 -15.66
CA THR A 77 6.28 10.19 -14.89
C THR A 77 6.17 8.73 -15.24
N ASP A 78 7.17 8.29 -15.97
CA ASP A 78 7.40 6.91 -16.36
C ASP A 78 6.97 5.97 -15.23
N THR A 79 6.08 5.02 -15.53
CA THR A 79 5.45 4.15 -14.51
C THR A 79 6.52 3.41 -13.69
N SER A 80 7.70 3.22 -14.30
CA SER A 80 8.91 2.69 -13.70
C SER A 80 9.42 3.51 -12.50
N VAL A 81 9.42 4.85 -12.56
CA VAL A 81 9.91 5.71 -11.46
C VAL A 81 9.04 5.50 -10.21
N LYS A 82 7.72 5.42 -10.38
CA LYS A 82 6.79 5.16 -9.27
C LYS A 82 6.97 3.76 -8.69
N SER A 83 7.23 2.75 -9.51
CA SER A 83 7.50 1.39 -9.01
C SER A 83 8.83 1.31 -8.25
N TYR A 84 9.90 1.92 -8.76
CA TYR A 84 11.19 1.96 -8.07
C TYR A 84 11.08 2.67 -6.73
N TYR A 85 10.35 3.80 -6.67
CA TYR A 85 10.16 4.50 -5.41
C TYR A 85 9.36 3.68 -4.38
N ARG A 86 8.39 2.88 -4.85
CA ARG A 86 7.65 1.96 -3.99
C ARG A 86 8.53 0.85 -3.43
N GLU A 87 9.46 0.31 -4.22
CA GLU A 87 10.43 -0.69 -3.74
C GLU A 87 11.44 -0.06 -2.78
N PHE A 88 11.95 1.12 -3.12
CA PHE A 88 12.83 1.90 -2.26
C PHE A 88 12.22 2.10 -0.87
N LYS A 89 10.94 2.47 -0.77
CA LYS A 89 10.26 2.60 0.54
C LYS A 89 10.22 1.29 1.34
N LYS A 90 10.09 0.13 0.68
CA LYS A 90 10.12 -1.17 1.37
C LYS A 90 11.52 -1.46 1.92
N VAL A 91 12.55 -1.22 1.12
CA VAL A 91 13.96 -1.38 1.54
C VAL A 91 14.26 -0.42 2.68
N LEU A 92 13.83 0.83 2.55
CA LEU A 92 13.98 1.85 3.57
C LEU A 92 13.34 1.42 4.88
N ALA A 93 12.15 0.82 4.88
CA ALA A 93 11.52 0.32 6.11
C ALA A 93 12.27 -0.87 6.73
N ALA A 94 12.75 -1.79 5.90
CA ALA A 94 13.35 -3.05 6.36
C ALA A 94 14.82 -2.96 6.77
N ALA A 95 15.59 -2.02 6.21
CA ALA A 95 17.04 -1.92 6.42
C ALA A 95 17.41 -0.94 7.55
N ASP A 96 18.44 -1.29 8.32
CA ASP A 96 19.06 -0.40 9.32
C ASP A 96 20.17 0.49 8.70
N VAL A 97 20.82 -0.02 7.65
CA VAL A 97 21.92 0.65 6.94
C VAL A 97 21.64 0.64 5.44
N ILE A 98 21.79 1.80 4.80
CA ILE A 98 21.68 1.98 3.35
C ILE A 98 23.05 2.33 2.79
N LEU A 99 23.41 1.65 1.69
CA LEU A 99 24.65 1.86 0.96
C LEU A 99 24.34 2.56 -0.37
N GLU A 100 24.90 3.75 -0.56
CA GLU A 100 24.86 4.44 -1.85
C GLU A 100 26.18 4.18 -2.57
N VAL A 101 26.13 3.41 -3.65
CA VAL A 101 27.31 3.11 -4.46
C VAL A 101 27.51 4.22 -5.48
N VAL A 102 28.66 4.86 -5.41
CA VAL A 102 29.02 6.05 -6.18
C VAL A 102 30.21 5.72 -7.09
N ASP A 103 30.21 6.21 -8.33
CA ASP A 103 31.32 6.02 -9.27
C ASP A 103 32.47 6.95 -8.90
N ALA A 104 33.66 6.41 -8.63
CA ALA A 104 34.81 7.20 -8.17
C ALA A 104 35.30 8.22 -9.22
N ARG A 105 34.97 8.01 -10.51
CA ARG A 105 35.33 8.94 -11.60
C ARG A 105 34.48 10.20 -11.61
N ASP A 106 33.25 10.11 -11.11
CA ASP A 106 32.34 11.24 -10.96
C ASP A 106 31.46 11.07 -9.70
N PRO A 107 32.05 11.31 -8.51
CA PRO A 107 31.36 11.04 -7.26
C PRO A 107 30.30 12.09 -6.91
N LEU A 108 30.24 13.22 -7.62
CA LEU A 108 29.23 14.25 -7.40
C LEU A 108 28.06 14.10 -8.38
N GLY A 109 28.32 13.72 -9.63
CA GLY A 109 27.29 13.52 -10.64
C GLY A 109 26.51 12.21 -10.49
N THR A 110 27.11 11.18 -9.87
CA THR A 110 26.43 9.89 -9.65
C THR A 110 25.69 9.79 -8.31
N ARG A 111 25.71 10.84 -7.49
CA ARG A 111 24.96 10.92 -6.22
C ARG A 111 23.53 11.39 -6.43
N CYS A 112 22.62 10.93 -5.58
CA CYS A 112 21.22 11.33 -5.62
C CYS A 112 20.74 11.99 -4.31
N LYS A 113 20.95 13.31 -4.19
CA LYS A 113 20.60 14.10 -2.98
C LYS A 113 19.16 13.92 -2.50
N GLN A 114 18.21 13.83 -3.43
CA GLN A 114 16.79 13.62 -3.10
C GLN A 114 16.55 12.31 -2.35
N VAL A 115 17.29 11.26 -2.71
CA VAL A 115 17.23 9.96 -2.03
C VAL A 115 17.94 10.06 -0.68
N GLU A 116 19.10 10.71 -0.62
CA GLU A 116 19.84 10.93 0.63
C GLU A 116 18.97 11.67 1.67
N GLU A 117 18.32 12.77 1.26
CA GLU A 117 17.37 13.53 2.09
C GLU A 117 16.21 12.65 2.56
N ALA A 118 15.61 11.84 1.66
CA ALA A 118 14.53 10.93 2.04
C ALA A 118 14.97 9.87 3.06
N VAL A 119 16.23 9.40 3.01
CA VAL A 119 16.77 8.47 4.02
C VAL A 119 16.92 9.17 5.37
N LEU A 120 17.44 10.39 5.37
CA LEU A 120 17.65 11.20 6.57
C LEU A 120 16.32 11.60 7.25
N GLU A 121 15.30 11.93 6.45
CA GLU A 121 13.97 12.31 6.94
C GLU A 121 13.16 11.12 7.45
N ALA A 122 13.34 9.93 6.86
CA ALA A 122 12.46 8.79 7.15
C ALA A 122 12.58 8.26 8.58
N THR A 123 13.78 8.27 9.19
CA THR A 123 13.97 7.86 10.60
C THR A 123 15.34 8.28 11.13
N THR A 124 15.40 8.75 12.38
CA THR A 124 16.64 9.17 13.06
C THR A 124 17.72 8.09 13.21
N ASN A 125 17.36 6.81 13.09
CA ASN A 125 18.26 5.69 13.40
C ASN A 125 18.85 4.99 12.16
N LYS A 126 18.49 5.40 10.95
CA LYS A 126 19.01 4.77 9.73
C LYS A 126 20.34 5.39 9.33
N ARG A 127 21.33 4.55 9.00
CA ARG A 127 22.66 5.00 8.57
C ARG A 127 22.77 4.99 7.06
N LEU A 128 23.20 6.09 6.47
CA LEU A 128 23.57 6.18 5.05
C LEU A 128 25.10 6.13 4.93
N VAL A 129 25.61 5.23 4.09
CA VAL A 129 27.04 5.03 3.84
C VAL A 129 27.32 5.10 2.36
N LEU A 130 28.26 5.95 1.95
CA LEU A 130 28.67 6.06 0.55
C LEU A 130 29.83 5.09 0.27
N VAL A 131 29.70 4.34 -0.82
CA VAL A 131 30.70 3.36 -1.27
C VAL A 131 31.23 3.80 -2.63
N LEU A 132 32.51 4.17 -2.69
CA LEU A 132 33.16 4.48 -3.96
C LEU A 132 33.51 3.19 -4.70
N ASN A 133 33.10 3.11 -5.97
CA ASN A 133 33.30 1.96 -6.84
C ASN A 133 33.97 2.38 -8.16
N LYS A 134 34.57 1.42 -8.87
CA LYS A 134 35.29 1.58 -10.16
C LYS A 134 36.57 2.43 -10.05
N ALA A 135 37.50 1.98 -9.21
CA ALA A 135 38.86 2.51 -9.13
C ALA A 135 39.70 2.15 -10.37
#